data_AF-A0A7C6VX62-F1
#
_entry.id   AF-A0A7C6VX62-F1
#
_cell.length_a   1.000
_cell.length_b   1.000
_cell.length_c   1.000
_cell.angle_alpha   90.00
_cell.angle_beta   90.00
_cell.angle_gamma   90.00
#
_symmetry.space_group_name_H-M   'P 1'
#
loop_
_entity.id
_entity.type
_entity.pdbx_description
1 polymer ?
#
loop_
_entity_poly.entity_id
_entity_poly.type
_entity_poly.pdbx_seq_one_letter_code
_entity_poly.pdbx_strand_id
1 'polypeptide(L)'
;MSPVREPRDGRASPTAFSTTGFITMPRNPAIILSFIALLLAGCAATPPTPTAAPTVDSLRLANPRAPFAVTLRAEHGPPRIGVPVQLSLRAATDGYLNLYFINSAGNTGQLLTNYPVRANEMVFFPPTASKRLEYTPAPPTGVETFILVTTHRPLNLFGRYDIKNVKRPRTPVAEFNLTGQQFVNRLRGAMRQWPPQAWNAASIQVPSLPPTGRS
;
A
#
# COMPACT_ATOMS: atom_id res chain seq x y z
N MET A 1 26.74 -29.90 -40.16
CA MET A 1 26.06 -30.84 -41.09
C MET A 1 24.57 -30.73 -40.85
N SER A 2 23.84 -30.13 -41.80
CA SER A 2 22.39 -30.26 -41.94
C SER A 2 22.02 -31.67 -42.45
N PRO A 3 20.75 -32.10 -42.41
CA PRO A 3 19.71 -31.62 -43.35
C PRO A 3 18.37 -31.28 -42.64
N VAL A 4 17.59 -30.25 -42.98
CA VAL A 4 16.85 -29.94 -44.23
C VAL A 4 15.80 -31.01 -44.60
N ARG A 5 14.51 -30.67 -44.42
CA ARG A 5 13.41 -30.84 -45.40
C ARG A 5 12.10 -30.19 -44.93
N GLU A 6 11.81 -29.01 -45.46
CA GLU A 6 10.51 -28.65 -46.08
C GLU A 6 10.40 -29.40 -47.45
N PRO A 7 9.32 -29.35 -48.28
CA PRO A 7 8.20 -28.38 -48.35
C PRO A 7 6.81 -28.98 -48.73
N ARG A 8 5.75 -28.14 -48.77
CA ARG A 8 4.98 -27.77 -49.99
C ARG A 8 3.56 -27.24 -49.72
N ASP A 9 3.40 -25.96 -50.05
CA ASP A 9 2.49 -25.38 -51.04
C ASP A 9 1.04 -25.88 -51.18
N GLY A 10 0.11 -24.95 -51.00
CA GLY A 10 -1.30 -25.06 -51.38
C GLY A 10 -1.93 -23.70 -51.65
N ARG A 11 -1.87 -23.28 -52.92
CA ARG A 11 -2.26 -22.01 -53.54
C ARG A 11 -3.75 -21.62 -53.44
N ALA A 12 -3.95 -20.30 -53.47
CA ALA A 12 -4.91 -19.51 -54.29
C ALA A 12 -6.35 -19.19 -53.78
N SER A 13 -6.62 -17.87 -53.73
CA SER A 13 -7.92 -17.14 -53.76
C SER A 13 -8.57 -17.19 -55.17
N PRO A 14 -9.61 -16.39 -55.59
CA PRO A 14 -10.55 -15.45 -54.93
C PRO A 14 -12.04 -15.54 -55.46
N THR A 15 -12.84 -14.46 -55.33
CA THR A 15 -14.17 -14.10 -55.94
C THR A 15 -15.45 -14.72 -55.33
N ALA A 16 -16.63 -14.09 -55.19
CA ALA A 16 -17.32 -12.92 -55.78
C ALA A 16 -18.38 -12.36 -54.77
N PHE A 17 -18.62 -11.05 -54.61
CA PHE A 17 -19.60 -10.14 -55.26
C PHE A 17 -21.12 -10.43 -55.14
N SER A 18 -21.83 -9.36 -54.70
CA SER A 18 -23.24 -8.97 -54.91
C SER A 18 -24.39 -9.71 -54.20
N THR A 19 -25.23 -8.97 -53.47
CA THR A 19 -26.55 -8.51 -53.97
C THR A 19 -27.31 -7.61 -52.96
N THR A 20 -27.62 -6.42 -53.46
CA THR A 20 -28.73 -5.47 -53.24
C THR A 20 -29.89 -5.80 -52.27
N GLY A 21 -30.27 -4.80 -51.48
CA GLY A 21 -31.60 -4.69 -50.84
C GLY A 21 -31.86 -3.30 -50.29
N PHE A 22 -32.61 -2.47 -51.02
CA PHE A 22 -33.04 -1.11 -50.68
C PHE A 22 -34.47 -1.11 -50.10
N ILE A 23 -34.88 0.07 -49.59
CA ILE A 23 -36.26 0.57 -49.29
C ILE A 23 -36.85 -0.02 -47.99
N THR A 24 -37.29 0.73 -46.97
CA THR A 24 -38.32 1.78 -47.01
C THR A 24 -38.42 2.49 -45.64
N MET A 25 -38.44 3.83 -45.62
CA MET A 25 -39.02 4.63 -44.52
C MET A 25 -40.49 4.92 -44.84
N PRO A 26 -41.37 4.88 -43.82
CA PRO A 26 -42.28 5.99 -43.56
C PRO A 26 -42.28 6.35 -42.07
N ARG A 27 -42.01 7.60 -41.68
CA ARG A 27 -42.96 8.73 -41.56
C ARG A 27 -43.96 8.56 -40.41
N ASN A 28 -43.61 9.15 -39.25
CA ASN A 28 -44.43 9.61 -38.11
C ASN A 28 -45.86 10.08 -38.50
N PRO A 29 -46.88 10.14 -37.59
CA PRO A 29 -46.77 10.65 -36.21
C PRO A 29 -47.76 10.07 -35.15
N ALA A 30 -47.63 10.58 -33.92
CA ALA A 30 -48.73 10.97 -33.01
C ALA A 30 -48.89 10.21 -31.67
N ILE A 31 -48.57 10.96 -30.61
CA ILE A 31 -49.37 11.16 -29.38
C ILE A 31 -49.47 9.97 -28.42
N ILE A 32 -48.97 10.14 -27.19
CA ILE A 32 -49.78 10.13 -25.96
C ILE A 32 -48.91 10.60 -24.78
N LEU A 33 -49.48 11.55 -24.04
CA LEU A 33 -49.03 12.12 -22.78
C LEU A 33 -48.60 11.06 -21.76
N SER A 34 -47.55 11.35 -20.98
CA SER A 34 -47.47 10.86 -19.61
C SER A 34 -46.66 11.80 -18.71
N PHE A 35 -47.43 12.52 -17.89
CA PHE A 35 -47.22 12.80 -16.47
C PHE A 35 -45.97 13.58 -15.99
N ILE A 36 -46.28 14.84 -15.68
CA ILE A 36 -45.71 15.67 -14.63
C ILE A 36 -45.56 14.86 -13.32
N ALA A 37 -44.34 14.79 -12.80
CA ALA A 37 -44.04 14.63 -11.37
C ALA A 37 -42.62 15.15 -11.06
N LEU A 38 -42.40 16.45 -11.29
CA LEU A 38 -41.17 17.14 -10.94
C LEU A 38 -41.33 17.79 -9.56
N LEU A 39 -41.34 16.99 -8.49
CA LEU A 39 -41.31 17.48 -7.11
C LEU A 39 -40.44 16.55 -6.26
N LEU A 40 -39.61 17.16 -5.40
CA LEU A 40 -38.66 16.59 -4.44
C LEU A 40 -37.17 16.67 -4.84
N ALA A 41 -36.71 17.87 -5.18
CA ALA A 41 -35.33 18.29 -4.86
C ALA A 41 -35.23 18.57 -3.35
N GLY A 42 -35.28 17.51 -2.53
CA GLY A 42 -34.93 17.53 -1.13
C GLY A 42 -33.59 16.81 -0.95
N CYS A 43 -32.48 17.51 -1.21
CA CYS A 43 -31.15 16.99 -0.90
C CYS A 43 -31.05 16.84 0.62
N ALA A 44 -31.23 15.62 1.12
CA ALA A 44 -30.78 15.26 2.45
C ALA A 44 -29.27 15.51 2.51
N ALA A 45 -28.88 16.60 3.16
CA ALA A 45 -27.51 16.86 3.54
C ALA A 45 -27.09 15.76 4.52
N THR A 46 -26.41 14.73 4.01
CA THR A 46 -25.70 13.76 4.83
C THR A 46 -24.51 14.49 5.45
N PRO A 47 -24.35 14.51 6.79
CA PRO A 47 -23.13 15.04 7.37
C PRO A 47 -21.96 14.16 6.88
N PRO A 48 -20.83 14.74 6.44
CA PRO A 48 -19.69 13.94 6.05
C PRO A 48 -19.16 13.22 7.28
N THR A 49 -19.30 11.91 7.33
CA THR A 49 -18.53 11.04 8.22
C THR A 49 -17.05 11.33 7.94
N PRO A 50 -16.24 11.75 8.92
CA PRO A 50 -14.81 11.87 8.72
C PRO A 50 -14.21 10.46 8.64
N THR A 51 -14.31 9.84 7.48
CA THR A 51 -13.39 8.78 7.08
C THR A 51 -12.06 9.47 6.85
N ALA A 52 -11.27 9.63 7.91
CA ALA A 52 -9.89 10.07 7.78
C ALA A 52 -9.17 9.00 6.94
N ALA A 53 -9.15 9.21 5.64
CA ALA A 53 -8.34 8.43 4.74
C ALA A 53 -6.89 8.52 5.22
N PRO A 54 -6.14 7.41 5.26
CA PRO A 54 -4.73 7.46 5.63
C PRO A 54 -4.02 8.46 4.73
N THR A 55 -3.39 9.48 5.33
CA THR A 55 -2.62 10.46 4.57
C THR A 55 -1.36 9.76 4.04
N VAL A 56 -1.28 9.64 2.72
CA VAL A 56 -0.14 9.04 2.03
C VAL A 56 1.06 9.98 2.16
N ASP A 57 2.17 9.43 2.67
CA ASP A 57 3.44 10.09 3.03
C ASP A 57 3.35 11.27 4.01
N SER A 58 2.68 11.06 5.14
CA SER A 58 2.58 12.02 6.25
C SER A 58 3.91 12.62 6.73
N LEU A 59 5.02 11.88 6.65
CA LEU A 59 6.32 12.30 7.17
C LEU A 59 7.25 12.94 6.13
N ARG A 60 6.80 13.06 4.87
CA ARG A 60 7.60 13.55 3.74
C ARG A 60 8.94 12.80 3.62
N LEU A 61 8.86 11.47 3.67
CA LEU A 61 10.03 10.58 3.57
C LEU A 61 10.24 10.06 2.15
N ALA A 62 9.25 10.18 1.26
CA ALA A 62 9.39 9.76 -0.12
C ALA A 62 10.57 10.45 -0.81
N ASN A 63 11.27 9.68 -1.64
CA ASN A 63 12.42 10.15 -2.40
C ASN A 63 12.01 10.41 -3.85
N PRO A 64 11.83 11.67 -4.27
CA PRO A 64 11.42 11.99 -5.64
C PRO A 64 12.49 11.66 -6.70
N ARG A 65 13.72 11.34 -6.28
CA ARG A 65 14.82 10.95 -7.18
C ARG A 65 14.95 9.44 -7.35
N ALA A 66 14.14 8.65 -6.63
CA ALA A 66 14.16 7.20 -6.78
C ALA A 66 13.49 6.78 -8.10
N PRO A 67 14.08 5.85 -8.87
CA PRO A 67 13.51 5.38 -10.13
C PRO A 67 12.39 4.33 -9.94
N PHE A 68 11.97 4.07 -8.70
CA PHE A 68 10.98 3.04 -8.36
C PHE A 68 10.03 3.54 -7.28
N ALA A 69 8.80 3.01 -7.29
CA ALA A 69 7.77 3.32 -6.29
C ALA A 69 7.81 2.33 -5.11
N VAL A 70 7.34 2.81 -3.96
CA VAL A 70 7.13 2.03 -2.73
C VAL A 70 5.72 2.32 -2.23
N THR A 71 4.99 1.28 -1.88
CA THR A 71 3.60 1.38 -1.44
C THR A 71 3.44 0.70 -0.09
N LEU A 72 2.76 1.39 0.83
CA LEU A 72 2.39 0.93 2.15
C LEU A 72 0.90 1.23 2.37
N ARG A 73 0.13 0.21 2.76
CA ARG A 73 -1.31 0.35 3.04
C ARG A 73 -1.71 -0.44 4.27
N ALA A 74 -2.74 0.03 4.97
CA ALA A 74 -3.47 -0.77 5.93
C ALA A 74 -4.56 -1.56 5.20
N GLU A 75 -4.64 -2.87 5.45
CA GLU A 75 -5.56 -3.76 4.72
C GLU A 75 -7.01 -3.70 5.24
N HIS A 76 -7.14 -3.42 6.53
CA HIS A 76 -8.42 -3.29 7.19
C HIS A 76 -8.62 -1.84 7.62
N GLY A 77 -9.85 -1.51 8.00
CA GLY A 77 -10.17 -0.20 8.59
C GLY A 77 -9.23 0.16 9.76
N PRO A 78 -9.39 1.36 10.33
CA PRO A 78 -8.46 1.89 11.32
C PRO A 78 -8.13 0.85 12.42
N PRO A 79 -6.85 0.60 12.75
CA PRO A 79 -6.46 -0.48 13.64
C PRO A 79 -7.05 -0.29 15.03
N ARG A 80 -7.38 -1.38 15.72
CA ARG A 80 -7.93 -1.36 17.08
C ARG A 80 -6.85 -1.66 18.10
N ILE A 81 -6.91 -0.99 19.24
CA ILE A 81 -6.08 -1.36 20.40
C ILE A 81 -6.33 -2.84 20.74
N GLY A 82 -5.26 -3.60 20.95
CA GLY A 82 -5.34 -5.02 21.28
C GLY A 82 -5.57 -5.96 20.08
N VAL A 83 -5.72 -5.44 18.86
CA VAL A 83 -5.88 -6.24 17.63
C VAL A 83 -4.62 -6.11 16.75
N PRO A 84 -4.03 -7.22 16.26
CA PRO A 84 -2.89 -7.16 15.37
C PRO A 84 -3.17 -6.36 14.09
N VAL A 85 -2.24 -5.49 13.70
CA VAL A 85 -2.34 -4.72 12.46
C VAL A 85 -1.99 -5.57 11.25
N GLN A 86 -2.75 -5.41 10.18
CA GLN A 86 -2.43 -5.96 8.86
C GLN A 86 -2.06 -4.85 7.89
N LEU A 87 -0.89 -4.99 7.26
CA LEU A 87 -0.37 -4.04 6.28
C LEU A 87 0.01 -4.76 4.98
N SER A 88 -0.25 -4.15 3.83
CA SER A 88 0.38 -4.54 2.57
C SER A 88 1.54 -3.62 2.22
N LEU A 89 2.62 -4.26 1.78
CA LEU A 89 3.90 -3.66 1.45
C LEU A 89 4.25 -4.06 0.03
N ARG A 90 4.70 -3.12 -0.79
CA ARG A 90 5.18 -3.42 -2.14
C ARG A 90 6.28 -2.46 -2.56
N ALA A 91 7.28 -2.99 -3.24
CA ALA A 91 8.29 -2.21 -3.96
C ALA A 91 8.21 -2.54 -5.45
N ALA A 92 8.42 -1.55 -6.32
CA ALA A 92 8.46 -1.77 -7.76
C ALA A 92 9.82 -2.33 -8.26
N THR A 93 10.73 -2.67 -7.36
CA THR A 93 12.10 -3.15 -7.63
C THR A 93 12.49 -4.28 -6.66
N ASP A 94 13.48 -5.08 -7.04
CA ASP A 94 14.13 -6.01 -6.12
C ASP A 94 14.84 -5.23 -5.01
N GLY A 95 14.78 -5.73 -3.77
CA GLY A 95 15.46 -5.08 -2.66
C GLY A 95 15.09 -5.61 -1.29
N TYR A 96 15.30 -4.76 -0.29
CA TYR A 96 15.10 -5.07 1.12
C TYR A 96 14.11 -4.09 1.74
N LEU A 97 13.00 -4.63 2.26
CA LEU A 97 12.00 -3.86 2.99
C LEU A 97 12.40 -3.73 4.47
N ASN A 98 12.29 -2.51 4.97
CA ASN A 98 12.41 -2.17 6.38
C ASN A 98 11.13 -1.46 6.81
N LEU A 99 10.40 -2.07 7.74
CA LEU A 99 9.13 -1.56 8.25
C LEU A 99 9.30 -1.10 9.68
N TYR A 100 8.96 0.15 9.94
CA TYR A 100 9.05 0.79 11.25
C TYR A 100 7.68 1.30 11.70
N PHE A 101 7.56 1.57 13.00
CA PHE A 101 6.38 2.19 13.58
C PHE A 101 6.76 3.33 14.54
N ILE A 102 5.83 4.27 14.68
CA ILE A 102 5.73 5.22 15.79
C ILE A 102 4.31 5.06 16.33
N ASN A 103 4.18 4.57 17.56
CA ASN A 103 2.87 4.31 18.14
C ASN A 103 2.26 5.57 18.75
N SER A 104 0.98 5.48 19.13
CA SER A 104 0.22 6.57 19.76
C SER A 104 0.88 7.14 21.03
N ALA A 105 1.61 6.32 21.79
CA ALA A 105 2.37 6.71 22.98
C ALA A 105 3.73 7.37 22.65
N GLY A 106 4.09 7.47 21.37
CA GLY A 106 5.38 8.01 20.91
C GLY A 106 6.54 7.01 20.95
N ASN A 107 6.28 5.73 21.26
CA ASN A 107 7.28 4.68 21.17
C ASN A 107 7.58 4.37 19.71
N THR A 108 8.84 4.07 19.42
CA THR A 108 9.30 3.75 18.07
C THR A 108 9.86 2.33 18.03
N GLY A 109 9.92 1.74 16.85
CA GLY A 109 10.52 0.42 16.69
C GLY A 109 10.48 -0.11 15.26
N GLN A 110 10.94 -1.35 15.10
CA GLN A 110 11.06 -2.03 13.82
C GLN A 110 10.29 -3.35 13.81
N LEU A 111 9.42 -3.46 12.81
CA LEU A 111 8.54 -4.59 12.55
C LEU A 111 9.18 -5.59 11.57
N LEU A 112 9.84 -5.08 10.52
CA LEU A 112 10.59 -5.87 9.55
C LEU A 112 11.97 -5.29 9.35
N THR A 113 12.98 -6.16 9.36
CA THR A 113 14.39 -5.80 9.16
C THR A 113 14.91 -6.52 7.94
N ASN A 114 15.30 -5.75 6.92
CA ASN A 114 15.90 -6.24 5.68
C ASN A 114 15.17 -7.45 5.08
N TYR A 115 13.84 -7.39 5.02
CA TYR A 115 13.04 -8.45 4.43
C TYR A 115 13.24 -8.45 2.91
N PRO A 116 13.81 -9.49 2.31
CA PRO A 116 14.10 -9.51 0.88
C PRO A 116 12.81 -9.63 0.07
N VAL A 117 12.71 -8.88 -1.03
CA VAL A 117 11.57 -8.92 -1.95
C VAL A 117 12.00 -8.86 -3.40
N ARG A 118 11.18 -9.45 -4.26
CA ARG A 118 11.24 -9.24 -5.71
C ARG A 118 10.43 -8.03 -6.14
N ALA A 119 10.77 -7.48 -7.30
CA ALA A 119 10.03 -6.40 -7.92
C ALA A 119 8.55 -6.76 -8.04
N ASN A 120 7.70 -5.87 -7.52
CA ASN A 120 6.25 -5.99 -7.50
C ASN A 120 5.67 -7.12 -6.66
N GLU A 121 6.49 -7.83 -5.89
CA GLU A 121 6.01 -8.76 -4.88
C GLU A 121 5.19 -8.01 -3.83
N MET A 122 3.99 -8.52 -3.54
CA MET A 122 3.17 -8.03 -2.45
C MET A 122 3.49 -8.82 -1.20
N VAL A 123 3.96 -8.12 -0.17
CA VAL A 123 4.26 -8.68 1.14
C VAL A 123 3.22 -8.20 2.13
N PHE A 124 2.69 -9.11 2.94
CA PHE A 124 1.81 -8.79 4.05
C PHE A 124 2.60 -8.78 5.36
N PHE A 125 2.30 -7.81 6.21
CA PHE A 125 2.70 -7.83 7.61
C PHE A 125 1.46 -8.14 8.47
N PRO A 126 1.53 -9.09 9.42
CA PRO A 126 2.67 -9.98 9.69
C PRO A 126 2.95 -10.96 8.53
N PRO A 127 4.21 -11.32 8.23
CA PRO A 127 4.51 -12.31 7.20
C PRO A 127 3.94 -13.68 7.61
N THR A 128 3.28 -14.39 6.69
CA THR A 128 2.68 -15.71 6.95
C THR A 128 3.68 -16.73 7.50
N ALA A 129 4.95 -16.62 7.09
CA ALA A 129 6.03 -17.49 7.54
C ALA A 129 6.48 -17.24 9.00
N SER A 130 6.08 -16.12 9.61
CA SER A 130 6.53 -15.75 10.97
C SER A 130 5.36 -15.41 11.89
N LYS A 131 4.86 -16.44 12.60
CA LYS A 131 3.86 -16.30 13.66
C LYS A 131 4.32 -15.48 14.87
N ARG A 132 5.60 -15.12 14.91
CA ARG A 132 6.14 -14.30 16.00
C ARG A 132 5.99 -12.83 15.67
N LEU A 133 6.14 -12.38 14.43
CA LEU A 133 6.23 -10.96 14.10
C LEU A 133 4.86 -10.27 14.06
N GLU A 134 4.20 -10.13 15.21
CA GLU A 134 2.93 -9.42 15.33
C GLU A 134 3.12 -8.05 15.99
N TYR A 135 2.39 -7.04 15.48
CA TYR A 135 2.29 -5.73 16.11
C TYR A 135 0.85 -5.46 16.48
N THR A 136 0.63 -5.22 17.77
CA THR A 136 -0.67 -4.91 18.33
C THR A 136 -0.61 -3.51 18.95
N PRO A 137 -1.40 -2.53 18.48
CA PRO A 137 -1.43 -1.21 19.08
C PRO A 137 -1.83 -1.30 20.54
N ALA A 138 -1.10 -0.58 21.39
CA ALA A 138 -1.32 -0.53 22.82
C ALA A 138 -1.91 0.82 23.22
N PRO A 139 -2.61 0.93 24.38
CA PRO A 139 -3.08 2.21 24.89
C PRO A 139 -1.95 3.25 24.98
N PRO A 140 -2.26 4.55 24.79
CA PRO A 140 -3.59 5.13 24.57
C PRO A 140 -4.08 4.99 23.12
N THR A 141 -5.35 5.29 22.87
CA THR A 141 -5.81 5.56 21.49
C THR A 141 -5.16 6.84 20.97
N GLY A 142 -4.85 6.87 19.69
CA GLY A 142 -4.17 8.00 19.05
C GLY A 142 -3.82 7.65 17.61
N VAL A 143 -2.73 8.21 17.07
CA VAL A 143 -2.30 7.94 15.69
C VAL A 143 -1.14 6.96 15.70
N GLU A 144 -1.29 5.87 14.95
CA GLU A 144 -0.21 4.95 14.60
C GLU A 144 0.44 5.43 13.29
N THR A 145 1.76 5.57 13.27
CA THR A 145 2.50 5.89 12.06
C THR A 145 3.32 4.68 11.64
N PHE A 146 3.14 4.24 10.39
CA PHE A 146 3.93 3.17 9.80
C PHE A 146 4.80 3.73 8.68
N ILE A 147 6.03 3.24 8.60
CA ILE A 147 7.05 3.76 7.69
C ILE A 147 7.71 2.58 7.01
N LEU A 148 7.59 2.52 5.69
CA LEU A 148 8.22 1.53 4.85
C LEU A 148 9.39 2.17 4.11
N VAL A 149 10.56 1.57 4.22
CA VAL A 149 11.76 1.96 3.48
C VAL A 149 12.23 0.78 2.67
N THR A 150 12.47 1.00 1.38
CA THR A 150 13.04 0.01 0.48
C THR A 150 14.43 0.46 0.07
N THR A 151 15.40 -0.44 0.18
CA THR A 151 16.80 -0.21 -0.22
C THR A 151 17.29 -1.35 -1.12
N HIS A 152 18.16 -1.06 -2.10
CA HIS A 152 18.79 -2.10 -2.94
C HIS A 152 19.81 -2.97 -2.19
N ARG A 153 20.33 -2.49 -1.05
CA ARG A 153 21.22 -3.25 -0.16
C ARG A 153 20.62 -3.28 1.25
N PRO A 154 20.99 -4.26 2.11
CA PRO A 154 20.53 -4.27 3.50
C PRO A 154 20.86 -2.97 4.22
N LEU A 155 19.88 -2.44 4.95
CA LEU A 155 19.97 -1.26 5.79
C LEU A 155 20.23 -1.67 7.24
N ASN A 156 21.37 -1.26 7.79
CA ASN A 156 21.73 -1.51 9.19
C ASN A 156 21.81 -0.19 9.95
N LEU A 157 20.65 0.40 10.24
CA LEU A 157 20.56 1.74 10.83
C LEU A 157 20.53 1.75 12.36
N PHE A 158 19.78 0.82 12.94
CA PHE A 158 19.55 0.75 14.38
C PHE A 158 20.27 -0.48 14.94
N GLY A 159 21.18 -0.23 15.89
CA GLY A 159 22.01 -1.24 16.49
C GLY A 159 21.50 -1.65 17.87
N ARG A 160 22.27 -2.52 18.53
CA ARG A 160 21.96 -3.03 19.88
C ARG A 160 21.69 -1.92 20.90
N TYR A 161 22.43 -0.81 20.84
CA TYR A 161 22.28 0.31 21.77
C TYR A 161 21.01 1.12 21.57
N ASP A 162 20.38 0.99 20.39
CA ASP A 162 19.14 1.67 20.08
C ASP A 162 17.92 0.88 20.55
N ILE A 163 18.06 -0.41 20.89
CA ILE A 163 16.95 -1.28 21.24
C ILE A 163 16.67 -1.21 22.76
N LYS A 164 15.42 -0.97 23.17
CA LYS A 164 15.02 -0.89 24.60
C LYS A 164 15.22 -2.21 25.34
N ASN A 165 14.89 -3.34 24.70
CA ASN A 165 14.75 -4.64 25.38
C ASN A 165 15.78 -5.69 24.93
N VAL A 166 17.05 -5.30 24.83
CA VAL A 166 18.15 -6.20 24.41
C VAL A 166 18.28 -7.46 25.27
N LYS A 167 17.97 -7.36 26.58
CA LYS A 167 18.20 -8.45 27.56
C LYS A 167 17.01 -9.39 27.75
N ARG A 168 15.81 -9.01 27.29
CA ARG A 168 14.58 -9.82 27.34
C ARG A 168 13.67 -9.41 26.19
N PRO A 169 13.80 -10.00 24.99
CA PRO A 169 12.88 -9.75 23.89
C PRO A 169 11.54 -10.43 24.22
N ARG A 170 10.74 -9.80 25.10
CA ARG A 170 9.37 -10.20 25.39
C ARG A 170 8.44 -9.87 24.23
N THR A 171 8.90 -8.99 23.33
CA THR A 171 8.20 -8.61 22.12
C THR A 171 8.96 -9.12 20.90
N PRO A 172 8.26 -9.67 19.91
CA PRO A 172 8.86 -10.08 18.63
C PRO A 172 9.31 -8.90 17.77
N VAL A 173 8.83 -7.71 18.11
CA VAL A 173 9.16 -6.42 17.53
C VAL A 173 10.29 -5.76 18.33
N ALA A 174 11.25 -5.16 17.64
CA ALA A 174 12.34 -4.42 18.26
C ALA A 174 11.91 -2.97 18.54
N GLU A 175 11.64 -2.65 19.80
CA GLU A 175 11.39 -1.26 20.23
C GLU A 175 12.68 -0.48 20.40
N PHE A 176 12.68 0.80 19.99
CA PHE A 176 13.82 1.69 20.09
C PHE A 176 13.76 2.65 21.27
N ASN A 177 14.93 3.02 21.79
CA ASN A 177 15.12 4.06 22.79
C ASN A 177 15.25 5.44 22.13
N LEU A 178 14.31 5.76 21.22
CA LEU A 178 14.26 7.01 20.47
C LEU A 178 12.84 7.57 20.50
N THR A 179 12.72 8.90 20.63
CA THR A 179 11.45 9.58 20.37
C THR A 179 11.11 9.51 18.88
N GLY A 180 9.83 9.73 18.52
CA GLY A 180 9.40 9.80 17.12
C GLY A 180 10.24 10.77 16.28
N GLN A 181 10.52 11.98 16.78
CA GLN A 181 11.33 12.96 16.07
C GLN A 181 12.81 12.55 15.93
N GLN A 182 13.41 12.00 17.00
CA GLN A 182 14.79 11.50 16.94
C GLN A 182 14.92 10.37 15.92
N PHE A 183 13.97 9.43 15.94
CA PHE A 183 13.90 8.32 14.99
C PHE A 183 13.79 8.84 13.54
N VAL A 184 12.83 9.72 13.25
CA VAL A 184 12.62 10.25 11.89
C VAL A 184 13.83 11.05 11.41
N ASN A 185 14.44 11.87 12.26
CA ASN A 185 15.62 12.65 11.90
C ASN A 185 16.82 11.73 11.61
N ARG A 186 17.02 10.69 12.40
CA ARG A 186 18.09 9.71 12.18
C ARG A 186 17.85 8.90 10.91
N LEU A 187 16.63 8.46 10.66
CA LEU A 187 16.26 7.78 9.42
C LEU A 187 16.51 8.68 8.21
N ARG A 188 16.04 9.92 8.23
CA ARG A 188 16.26 10.90 7.15
C ARG A 188 17.74 11.19 6.95
N GLY A 189 18.50 11.35 8.04
CA GLY A 189 19.94 11.55 8.00
C GLY A 189 20.67 10.39 7.32
N ALA A 190 20.32 9.15 7.68
CA ALA A 190 20.88 7.96 7.06
C ALA A 190 20.51 7.85 5.58
N MET A 191 19.26 8.09 5.21
CA MET A 191 18.82 8.00 3.81
C MET A 191 19.49 9.05 2.92
N ARG A 192 19.84 10.22 3.45
CA ARG A 192 20.61 11.24 2.72
C ARG A 192 22.04 10.81 2.36
N GLN A 193 22.61 9.85 3.09
CA GLN A 193 23.94 9.31 2.80
C GLN A 193 23.91 8.23 1.70
N TRP A 194 22.73 7.72 1.35
CA TRP A 194 22.59 6.71 0.31
C TRP A 194 22.46 7.36 -1.07
N PRO A 195 22.93 6.67 -2.14
CA PRO A 195 22.67 7.12 -3.50
C PRO A 195 21.16 7.31 -3.72
N PRO A 196 20.70 8.45 -4.27
CA PRO A 196 19.26 8.72 -4.40
C PRO A 196 18.50 7.69 -5.22
N GLN A 197 19.16 6.99 -6.14
CA GLN A 197 18.57 5.93 -6.94
C GLN A 197 18.48 4.57 -6.21
N ALA A 198 19.04 4.44 -5.01
CA ALA A 198 19.18 3.17 -4.29
C ALA A 198 18.15 2.97 -3.18
N TRP A 199 17.27 3.94 -2.93
CA TRP A 199 16.27 3.86 -1.87
C TRP A 199 15.02 4.70 -2.18
N ASN A 200 13.88 4.27 -1.66
CA ASN A 200 12.66 5.08 -1.58
C ASN A 200 11.88 4.69 -0.32
N ALA A 201 10.90 5.49 0.07
CA ALA A 201 10.10 5.27 1.25
C ALA A 201 8.64 5.69 1.05
N ALA A 202 7.77 5.13 1.88
CA ALA A 202 6.38 5.53 2.05
C ALA A 202 6.04 5.57 3.54
N SER A 203 5.15 6.47 3.93
CA SER A 203 4.62 6.52 5.29
C SER A 203 3.11 6.67 5.28
N ILE A 204 2.44 6.11 6.28
CA ILE A 204 1.00 6.31 6.51
C ILE A 204 0.76 6.62 7.98
N GLN A 205 -0.22 7.47 8.24
CA GLN A 205 -0.79 7.67 9.57
C GLN A 205 -2.18 7.06 9.59
N VAL A 206 -2.44 6.24 10.60
CA VAL A 206 -3.72 5.56 10.78
C VAL A 206 -4.21 5.82 12.20
N PRO A 207 -5.40 6.42 12.38
CA PRO A 207 -6.01 6.55 13.70
C PRO A 207 -6.25 5.17 14.31
N SER A 208 -5.95 4.99 15.59
CA SER A 208 -6.29 3.78 16.32
C SER A 208 -7.63 3.94 17.02
N LEU A 209 -8.47 2.91 16.89
CA LEU A 209 -9.77 2.81 17.54
C LEU A 209 -9.62 2.15 18.92
N PRO A 210 -10.53 2.45 19.86
CA PRO A 210 -10.57 1.78 21.15
C PRO A 210 -10.75 0.25 21.02
N PRO A 211 -10.44 -0.50 22.08
CA PRO A 211 -10.62 -1.96 22.13
C PRO A 211 -12.07 -2.37 21.82
N THR A 212 -12.25 -3.62 21.37
CA THR A 212 -13.59 -4.19 21.12
C THR A 212 -14.27 -4.60 22.44
N GLY A 213 -15.00 -3.67 23.08
CA GLY A 213 -15.90 -3.89 24.23
C GLY A 213 -15.24 -3.79 25.63
N ARG A 214 -15.91 -3.37 26.72
CA ARG A 214 -17.32 -2.96 26.95
C ARG A 214 -17.36 -1.62 27.70
N SER A 215 -18.32 -0.77 27.34
CA SER A 215 -18.96 0.17 28.28
C SER A 215 -19.77 -0.61 29.32
#